data_AF-A0A2K2VIK5-F1
#
_entry.id   AF-A0A2K2VIK5-F1
#
_cell.length_a   1.000
_cell.length_b   1.000
_cell.length_c   1.000
_cell.angle_alpha   90.00
_cell.angle_beta   90.00
_cell.angle_gamma   90.00
#
_symmetry.space_group_name_H-M   'P 1'
#
loop_
_entity.id
_entity.type
_entity.pdbx_description
1 polymer ?
#
loop_
_entity_poly.entity_id
_entity_poly.type
_entity_poly.pdbx_seq_one_letter_code
_entity_poly.pdbx_strand_id
1 'polypeptide(L)'
;MIYINFGTSGYFHISDFTHNVISYVKNSFVEIKFLKKGIENRIESEKYSIVKNEIDDCLTKARYDFNYTFEEYTKKLYSLFEENKSNITQILDSGNFIFYIEELIKYDNINKEKYTTFAIEVLKQYLQQYKKNQDEDYDPFKEKNIEDITSFHSELNNYYESLEAVKIEEINSSKKLIELVNEAIKGVGDKSASLLSHVKEEDIEKYFLKDIDFVKNSLMFLSWEKKSVSADFVPYKEKLLKVINKIREEGNEYQKEKMNIFLDKQ
;
A
#
# COMPACT_ATOMS: atom_id res chain seq x y z
N MET A 1 -35.40 -0.21 -1.29
CA MET A 1 -34.28 -1.17 -1.44
C MET A 1 -34.88 -2.56 -1.64
N ILE A 2 -34.47 -3.28 -2.68
CA ILE A 2 -34.93 -4.65 -2.95
C ILE A 2 -33.81 -5.58 -2.50
N TYR A 3 -34.13 -6.56 -1.66
CA TYR A 3 -33.21 -7.57 -1.15
C TYR A 3 -33.61 -8.94 -1.70
N ILE A 4 -32.65 -9.75 -2.10
CA ILE A 4 -32.90 -11.14 -2.49
C ILE A 4 -32.64 -12.01 -1.27
N ASN A 5 -33.69 -12.65 -0.75
CA ASN A 5 -33.63 -13.48 0.44
C ASN A 5 -33.27 -14.93 0.07
N PHE A 6 -32.08 -15.38 0.46
CA PHE A 6 -31.71 -16.79 0.51
C PHE A 6 -31.63 -17.16 1.99
N GLY A 7 -32.66 -17.85 2.51
CA GLY A 7 -32.93 -17.96 3.95
C GLY A 7 -31.75 -18.25 4.87
N THR A 8 -31.82 -17.75 6.11
CA THR A 8 -30.88 -17.89 7.26
C THR A 8 -29.39 -17.57 7.06
N SER A 9 -28.88 -17.45 5.83
CA SER A 9 -27.61 -16.79 5.51
C SER A 9 -27.90 -15.36 5.05
N GLY A 10 -27.01 -14.41 5.30
CA GLY A 10 -27.33 -12.99 5.22
C GLY A 10 -27.77 -12.47 3.83
N TYR A 11 -28.24 -11.22 3.82
CA TYR A 11 -28.78 -10.58 2.62
C TYR A 11 -27.68 -10.07 1.68
N PHE A 12 -27.57 -10.62 0.47
CA PHE A 12 -26.81 -9.94 -0.58
C PHE A 12 -27.50 -8.62 -0.96
N HIS A 13 -26.74 -7.53 -1.01
CA HIS A 13 -27.26 -6.29 -1.58
C HIS A 13 -27.28 -6.43 -3.10
N ILE A 14 -28.31 -5.86 -3.75
CA ILE A 14 -28.36 -5.82 -5.21
C ILE A 14 -27.09 -5.19 -5.80
N SER A 15 -26.46 -4.22 -5.11
CA SER A 15 -25.19 -3.62 -5.50
C SER A 15 -24.09 -4.65 -5.75
N ASP A 16 -24.05 -5.72 -4.94
CA ASP A 16 -23.01 -6.74 -4.94
C ASP A 16 -23.01 -7.54 -6.25
N PHE A 17 -24.16 -7.59 -6.93
CA PHE A 17 -24.32 -8.26 -8.23
C PHE A 17 -24.71 -7.31 -9.36
N THR A 18 -24.92 -6.02 -9.08
CA THR A 18 -25.46 -5.06 -10.06
C THR A 18 -24.58 -5.00 -11.30
N HIS A 19 -23.26 -5.01 -11.13
CA HIS A 19 -22.33 -5.01 -12.25
C HIS A 19 -22.47 -6.28 -13.12
N ASN A 20 -22.55 -7.46 -12.50
CA ASN A 20 -22.72 -8.73 -13.21
C ASN A 20 -24.09 -8.84 -13.89
N VAL A 21 -25.15 -8.35 -13.25
CA VAL A 21 -26.50 -8.28 -13.83
C VAL A 21 -26.53 -7.33 -15.03
N ILE A 22 -25.92 -6.14 -14.91
CA ILE A 22 -25.82 -5.19 -16.01
C ILE A 22 -24.99 -5.76 -17.17
N SER A 23 -23.84 -6.40 -16.89
CA SER A 23 -22.99 -7.01 -17.90
C SER A 23 -23.71 -8.17 -18.61
N TYR A 24 -24.43 -9.01 -17.87
CA TYR A 24 -25.24 -10.08 -18.44
C TYR A 24 -26.38 -9.54 -19.30
N VAL A 25 -27.12 -8.52 -18.84
CA VAL A 25 -28.21 -7.91 -19.61
C VAL A 25 -27.70 -7.25 -20.89
N LYS A 26 -26.54 -6.57 -20.84
CA LYS A 26 -25.99 -5.85 -21.99
C LYS A 26 -25.31 -6.78 -23.00
N ASN A 27 -24.59 -7.80 -22.51
CA ASN A 27 -23.63 -8.56 -23.31
C ASN A 27 -23.91 -10.07 -23.32
N SER A 28 -24.95 -10.55 -22.63
CA SER A 28 -25.21 -11.99 -22.38
C SER A 28 -24.02 -12.73 -21.76
N PHE A 29 -23.15 -12.01 -21.05
CA PHE A 29 -21.91 -12.52 -20.46
C PHE A 29 -21.83 -12.15 -18.98
N VAL A 30 -21.38 -13.09 -18.16
CA VAL A 30 -21.10 -12.86 -16.74
C VAL A 30 -19.59 -12.80 -16.55
N GLU A 31 -19.10 -11.72 -15.94
CA GLU A 31 -17.70 -11.60 -15.58
C GLU A 31 -17.41 -12.42 -14.31
N ILE A 32 -17.13 -13.72 -14.52
CA ILE A 32 -16.95 -14.70 -13.45
C ILE A 32 -15.94 -14.23 -12.39
N LYS A 33 -14.88 -13.50 -12.76
CA LYS A 33 -13.88 -12.96 -11.83
C LYS A 33 -14.50 -11.99 -10.81
N PHE A 34 -15.29 -11.01 -11.29
CA PHE A 34 -15.94 -10.03 -10.41
C PHE A 34 -17.07 -10.66 -9.59
N LEU A 35 -17.82 -11.60 -10.19
CA LEU A 35 -18.84 -12.36 -9.45
C LEU A 35 -18.23 -13.16 -8.30
N LYS A 36 -17.15 -13.89 -8.58
CA LYS A 36 -16.44 -14.68 -7.57
C LYS A 36 -15.92 -13.80 -6.43
N LYS A 37 -15.28 -12.66 -6.77
CA LYS A 37 -14.80 -11.67 -5.80
C LYS A 37 -15.93 -11.10 -4.93
N GLY A 38 -17.08 -10.77 -5.52
CA GLY A 38 -18.24 -10.29 -4.78
C GLY A 38 -18.81 -11.33 -3.79
N ILE A 39 -18.85 -12.60 -4.19
CA ILE A 39 -19.26 -13.71 -3.33
C ILE A 39 -18.25 -13.93 -2.20
N GLU A 40 -16.95 -13.93 -2.49
CA GLU A 40 -15.88 -14.09 -1.51
C GLU A 40 -15.91 -12.97 -0.46
N ASN A 41 -16.01 -11.71 -0.90
CA ASN A 41 -16.15 -10.55 0.00
C ASN A 41 -17.37 -10.68 0.92
N ARG A 42 -18.49 -11.22 0.42
CA ARG A 42 -19.69 -11.40 1.22
C ARG A 42 -19.49 -12.49 2.28
N ILE A 43 -18.94 -13.64 1.89
CA ILE A 43 -18.64 -14.74 2.80
C ILE A 43 -17.72 -14.26 3.92
N GLU A 44 -16.69 -13.46 3.59
CA GLU A 44 -15.80 -12.86 4.58
C GLU A 44 -16.54 -11.86 5.49
N SER A 45 -17.38 -11.00 4.94
CA SER A 45 -18.17 -10.04 5.73
C SER A 45 -19.11 -10.71 6.72
N GLU A 46 -19.72 -11.85 6.35
CA GLU A 46 -20.60 -12.61 7.24
C GLU A 46 -19.81 -13.35 8.31
N LYS A 47 -18.65 -13.92 7.95
CA LYS A 47 -17.78 -14.68 8.85
C LYS A 47 -17.39 -13.88 10.10
N TYR A 48 -17.15 -12.58 9.94
CA TYR A 48 -16.68 -11.71 11.02
C TYR A 48 -17.74 -10.72 11.53
N SER A 49 -18.95 -10.76 10.97
CA SER A 49 -20.05 -9.84 11.31
C SER A 49 -20.44 -9.87 12.79
N ILE A 50 -20.44 -11.06 13.41
CA ILE A 50 -20.81 -11.21 14.83
C ILE A 50 -19.83 -10.45 15.72
N VAL A 51 -18.53 -10.67 15.54
CA VAL A 51 -17.49 -10.01 16.34
C VAL A 51 -17.50 -8.50 16.11
N LYS A 52 -17.68 -8.06 14.86
CA LYS A 52 -17.80 -6.63 14.54
C LYS A 52 -18.99 -5.99 15.27
N ASN A 53 -20.16 -6.62 15.21
CA ASN A 53 -21.35 -6.14 15.90
C ASN A 53 -21.17 -6.13 17.43
N GLU A 54 -20.44 -7.09 17.98
CA GLU A 54 -20.12 -7.11 19.42
C GLU A 54 -19.19 -5.96 19.83
N ILE A 55 -18.18 -5.63 19.01
CA ILE A 55 -17.32 -4.47 19.20
C ILE A 55 -18.15 -3.17 19.18
N ASP A 56 -19.04 -3.02 18.18
CA ASP A 56 -19.92 -1.86 18.05
C ASP A 56 -20.92 -1.74 19.22
N ASP A 57 -21.47 -2.86 19.69
CA ASP A 57 -22.34 -2.91 20.87
C ASP A 57 -21.60 -2.52 22.16
N CYS A 58 -20.33 -2.92 22.31
CA CYS A 58 -19.51 -2.51 23.45
C CYS A 58 -19.35 -0.99 23.50
N LEU A 59 -19.02 -0.36 22.36
CA LEU A 59 -18.89 1.09 22.27
C LEU A 59 -20.23 1.80 22.52
N THR A 60 -21.32 1.25 21.97
CA THR A 60 -22.66 1.80 22.15
C THR A 60 -23.06 1.79 23.62
N LYS A 61 -22.84 0.67 24.33
CA LYS A 61 -23.11 0.57 25.77
C LYS A 61 -22.25 1.53 26.57
N ALA A 62 -20.95 1.61 26.29
CA ALA A 62 -20.05 2.54 26.99
C ALA A 62 -20.48 4.01 26.85
N ARG A 63 -21.16 4.36 25.75
CA ARG A 63 -21.65 5.73 25.50
C ARG A 63 -23.02 6.01 26.11
N TYR A 64 -23.92 5.01 26.15
CA TYR A 64 -25.34 5.26 26.40
C TYR A 64 -25.94 4.47 27.56
N ASP A 65 -25.30 3.38 28.00
CA ASP A 65 -25.75 2.63 29.18
C ASP A 65 -25.03 3.14 30.43
N PHE A 66 -25.76 3.93 31.23
CA PHE A 66 -25.23 4.53 32.46
C PHE A 66 -24.84 3.51 33.53
N ASN A 67 -25.25 2.25 33.40
CA ASN A 67 -24.85 1.17 34.31
C ASN A 67 -23.64 0.38 33.78
N TYR A 68 -23.23 0.60 32.53
CA TYR A 68 -22.08 -0.07 31.94
C TYR A 68 -20.82 0.74 32.19
N THR A 69 -19.95 0.22 33.04
CA THR A 69 -18.76 0.95 33.47
C THR A 69 -17.67 0.95 32.39
N PHE A 70 -16.81 1.97 32.42
CA PHE A 70 -15.65 2.00 31.52
C PHE A 70 -14.67 0.84 31.77
N GLU A 71 -14.59 0.31 32.99
CA GLU A 71 -13.80 -0.89 33.30
C GLU A 71 -14.37 -2.14 32.60
N GLU A 72 -15.69 -2.32 32.62
CA GLU A 72 -16.34 -3.41 31.89
C GLU A 72 -16.18 -3.25 30.38
N TYR A 73 -16.24 -2.02 29.87
CA TYR A 73 -15.99 -1.70 28.47
C TYR A 73 -14.59 -2.10 28.03
N THR A 74 -13.54 -1.61 28.70
CA THR A 74 -12.16 -1.86 28.29
C THR A 74 -11.80 -3.33 28.40
N LYS A 75 -12.26 -4.01 29.46
CA LYS A 75 -12.06 -5.45 29.64
C LYS A 75 -12.72 -6.26 28.51
N LYS A 76 -13.98 -5.95 28.16
CA LYS A 76 -14.71 -6.68 27.12
C LYS A 76 -14.12 -6.42 25.73
N LEU A 77 -13.87 -5.15 25.39
CA LEU A 77 -13.29 -4.77 24.10
C LEU A 77 -11.91 -5.43 23.90
N TYR A 78 -11.05 -5.39 24.92
CA TYR A 78 -9.74 -6.03 24.81
C TYR A 78 -9.82 -7.56 24.71
N SER A 79 -10.76 -8.22 25.40
CA SER A 79 -10.98 -9.67 25.24
C SER A 79 -11.35 -10.02 23.80
N LEU A 80 -12.26 -9.26 23.19
CA LEU A 80 -12.65 -9.45 21.79
C LEU A 80 -11.45 -9.32 20.85
N PHE A 81 -10.55 -8.37 21.10
CA PHE A 81 -9.32 -8.21 20.31
C PHE A 81 -8.34 -9.36 20.51
N GLU A 82 -8.08 -9.79 21.74
CA GLU A 82 -7.18 -10.92 22.01
C GLU A 82 -7.69 -12.23 21.37
N GLU A 83 -8.96 -12.55 21.54
CA GLU A 83 -9.60 -13.75 20.99
C GLU A 83 -9.56 -13.78 19.46
N ASN A 84 -9.56 -12.60 18.83
CA ASN A 84 -9.60 -12.46 17.38
C ASN A 84 -8.30 -11.89 16.78
N LYS A 85 -7.20 -11.89 17.53
CA LYS A 85 -5.93 -11.21 17.16
C LYS A 85 -5.45 -11.50 15.74
N SER A 86 -5.57 -12.73 15.27
CA SER A 86 -5.14 -13.16 13.93
C SER A 86 -6.10 -12.74 12.80
N ASN A 87 -7.29 -12.28 13.15
CA ASN A 87 -8.37 -11.94 12.22
C ASN A 87 -8.78 -10.45 12.30
N ILE A 88 -8.13 -9.63 13.13
CA ILE A 88 -8.53 -8.23 13.32
C ILE A 88 -8.55 -7.48 12.00
N THR A 89 -7.59 -7.72 11.12
CA THR A 89 -7.49 -7.08 9.79
C THR A 89 -8.65 -7.40 8.86
N GLN A 90 -9.42 -8.46 9.15
CA GLN A 90 -10.62 -8.86 8.40
C GLN A 90 -11.91 -8.40 9.10
N ILE A 91 -11.83 -8.03 10.38
CA ILE A 91 -12.96 -7.56 11.19
C ILE A 91 -13.10 -6.04 11.09
N LEU A 92 -11.99 -5.32 11.19
CA LEU A 92 -11.91 -3.86 11.21
C LEU A 92 -10.97 -3.37 10.11
N ASP A 93 -11.16 -2.12 9.66
CA ASP A 93 -10.10 -1.38 8.98
C ASP A 93 -9.10 -0.81 10.01
N SER A 94 -7.93 -0.39 9.52
CA SER A 94 -6.86 0.12 10.38
C SER A 94 -7.26 1.38 11.16
N GLY A 95 -8.06 2.26 10.58
CA GLY A 95 -8.50 3.49 11.24
C GLY A 95 -9.42 3.20 12.42
N ASN A 96 -10.42 2.35 12.22
CA ASN A 96 -11.30 1.89 13.28
C ASN A 96 -10.53 1.13 14.36
N PHE A 97 -9.59 0.26 13.99
CA PHE A 97 -8.76 -0.43 14.97
C PHE A 97 -7.95 0.54 15.84
N ILE A 98 -7.28 1.54 15.24
CA ILE A 98 -6.55 2.58 15.97
C ILE A 98 -7.48 3.33 16.93
N PHE A 99 -8.65 3.75 16.46
CA PHE A 99 -9.65 4.42 17.28
C PHE A 99 -10.03 3.63 18.54
N TYR A 100 -10.27 2.33 18.42
CA TYR A 100 -10.61 1.49 19.58
C TYR A 100 -9.43 1.31 20.54
N ILE A 101 -8.20 1.23 20.04
CA ILE A 101 -7.00 1.20 20.88
C ILE A 101 -6.86 2.51 21.67
N GLU A 102 -7.11 3.65 21.05
CA GLU A 102 -7.10 4.95 21.72
C GLU A 102 -8.18 5.03 22.82
N GLU A 103 -9.38 4.50 22.58
CA GLU A 103 -10.42 4.42 23.61
C GLU A 103 -10.01 3.49 24.76
N LEU A 104 -9.37 2.34 24.48
CA LEU A 104 -8.80 1.48 25.54
C LEU A 104 -7.79 2.23 26.40
N ILE A 105 -6.85 2.97 25.79
CA ILE A 105 -5.84 3.75 26.51
C ILE A 105 -6.48 4.89 27.31
N LYS A 106 -7.48 5.56 26.74
CA LYS A 106 -8.20 6.68 27.38
C LYS A 106 -8.93 6.24 28.64
N TYR A 107 -9.58 5.09 28.61
CA TYR A 107 -10.43 4.61 29.72
C TYR A 107 -9.72 3.63 30.66
N ASP A 108 -8.61 3.03 30.25
CA ASP A 108 -7.74 2.18 31.08
C ASP A 108 -6.26 2.46 30.81
N ASN A 109 -5.83 3.67 31.20
CA ASN A 109 -4.46 4.14 30.99
C ASN A 109 -3.42 3.35 31.80
N ILE A 110 -3.82 2.61 32.85
CA ILE A 110 -2.92 1.74 33.63
C ILE A 110 -2.35 0.65 32.72
N ASN A 111 -3.14 0.16 31.76
CA ASN A 111 -2.75 -0.86 30.80
C ASN A 111 -2.27 -0.30 29.45
N LYS A 112 -1.93 1.00 29.37
CA LYS A 112 -1.51 1.67 28.13
C LYS A 112 -0.41 0.91 27.38
N GLU A 113 0.68 0.54 28.07
CA GLU A 113 1.82 -0.13 27.44
C GLU A 113 1.42 -1.49 26.83
N LYS A 114 0.55 -2.23 27.53
CA LYS A 114 -0.01 -3.49 27.05
C LYS A 114 -0.81 -3.28 25.77
N TYR A 115 -1.70 -2.28 25.74
CA TYR A 115 -2.50 -1.97 24.55
C TYR A 115 -1.66 -1.46 23.38
N THR A 116 -0.67 -0.60 23.64
CA THR A 116 0.25 -0.11 22.61
C THR A 116 1.06 -1.26 22.02
N THR A 117 1.59 -2.17 22.85
CA THR A 117 2.34 -3.35 22.38
C THR A 117 1.47 -4.25 21.51
N PHE A 118 0.25 -4.54 21.96
CA PHE A 118 -0.72 -5.31 21.17
C PHE A 118 -1.03 -4.64 19.83
N ALA A 119 -1.28 -3.32 19.84
CA ALA A 119 -1.60 -2.57 18.65
C ALA A 119 -0.45 -2.59 17.64
N ILE A 120 0.81 -2.42 18.08
CA ILE A 120 1.98 -2.50 17.20
C ILE A 120 2.03 -3.82 16.45
N GLU A 121 1.80 -4.96 17.14
CA GLU A 121 1.80 -6.27 16.50
C GLU A 121 0.73 -6.42 15.41
N VAL A 122 -0.48 -5.93 15.67
CA VAL A 122 -1.59 -5.98 14.70
C VAL A 122 -1.39 -4.99 13.56
N LEU A 123 -0.92 -3.77 13.85
CA LEU A 123 -0.64 -2.73 12.86
C LEU A 123 0.45 -3.13 11.86
N LYS A 124 1.46 -3.91 12.30
CA LYS A 124 2.43 -4.54 11.39
C LYS A 124 1.75 -5.46 10.36
N GLN A 125 0.67 -6.17 10.73
CA GLN A 125 -0.07 -7.04 9.81
C GLN A 125 -0.79 -6.22 8.73
N TYR A 126 -1.42 -5.10 9.10
CA TYR A 126 -2.01 -4.17 8.11
C TYR A 126 -0.96 -3.66 7.12
N LEU A 127 0.20 -3.20 7.60
CA LEU A 127 1.29 -2.74 6.72
C LEU A 127 1.76 -3.85 5.75
N GLN A 128 1.86 -5.09 6.21
CA GLN A 128 2.16 -6.23 5.34
C GLN A 128 1.07 -6.48 4.29
N GLN A 129 -0.21 -6.34 4.63
CA GLN A 129 -1.30 -6.49 3.68
C GLN A 129 -1.28 -5.39 2.63
N TYR A 130 -1.09 -4.13 3.03
CA TYR A 130 -0.90 -3.02 2.08
C TYR A 130 0.30 -3.21 1.17
N LYS A 131 1.35 -3.90 1.64
CA LYS A 131 2.49 -4.32 0.80
C LYS A 131 2.11 -5.42 -0.19
N LYS A 132 1.39 -6.47 0.23
CA LYS A 132 0.99 -7.59 -0.64
C LYS A 132 -0.01 -7.16 -1.72
N ASN A 133 -0.96 -6.30 -1.38
CA ASN A 133 -2.02 -5.84 -2.28
C ASN A 133 -1.56 -4.66 -3.16
N GLN A 134 -0.28 -4.60 -3.55
CA GLN A 134 0.24 -3.50 -4.38
C GLN A 134 -0.14 -3.60 -5.86
N ASP A 135 -0.45 -4.80 -6.35
CA ASP A 135 -0.63 -5.05 -7.80
C ASP A 135 -2.07 -5.39 -8.21
N GLU A 136 -3.02 -5.51 -7.27
CA GLU A 136 -4.33 -6.13 -7.58
C GLU A 136 -5.55 -5.21 -7.49
N ASP A 137 -5.52 -4.08 -6.74
CA ASP A 137 -6.64 -3.13 -6.67
C ASP A 137 -6.19 -1.70 -6.28
N TYR A 138 -6.77 -0.69 -6.94
CA TYR A 138 -6.64 0.72 -6.54
C TYR A 138 -7.43 0.98 -5.25
N ASP A 139 -6.74 1.31 -4.16
CA ASP A 139 -7.35 1.76 -2.91
C ASP A 139 -7.01 3.25 -2.69
N PRO A 140 -7.98 4.17 -2.83
CA PRO A 140 -7.75 5.60 -2.70
C PRO A 140 -7.38 6.04 -1.28
N PHE A 141 -7.59 5.20 -0.27
CA PHE A 141 -7.28 5.52 1.13
C PHE A 141 -5.97 4.89 1.60
N LYS A 142 -5.30 4.10 0.76
CA LYS A 142 -4.10 3.33 1.13
C LYS A 142 -2.99 4.19 1.72
N GLU A 143 -2.63 5.30 1.08
CA GLU A 143 -1.54 6.17 1.54
C GLU A 143 -1.88 6.79 2.89
N LYS A 144 -3.11 7.30 3.04
CA LYS A 144 -3.60 7.83 4.30
C LYS A 144 -3.61 6.78 5.40
N ASN A 145 -4.09 5.57 5.10
CA ASN A 145 -4.11 4.48 6.08
C ASN A 145 -2.69 4.10 6.54
N ILE A 146 -1.71 4.10 5.62
CA ILE A 146 -0.30 3.87 5.96
C ILE A 146 0.23 5.01 6.83
N GLU A 147 -0.08 6.26 6.50
CA GLU A 147 0.31 7.44 7.28
C GLU A 147 -0.26 7.39 8.71
N ASP A 148 -1.56 7.08 8.85
CA ASP A 148 -2.22 6.93 10.15
C ASP A 148 -1.57 5.82 10.98
N ILE A 149 -1.23 4.67 10.35
CA ILE A 149 -0.54 3.56 11.04
C ILE A 149 0.89 3.95 11.45
N THR A 150 1.67 4.55 10.55
CA THR A 150 3.08 4.89 10.82
C THR A 150 3.22 6.01 11.82
N SER A 151 2.21 6.88 11.93
CA SER A 151 2.13 7.95 12.93
C SER A 151 1.73 7.45 14.33
N PHE A 152 1.12 6.27 14.44
CA PHE A 152 0.68 5.72 15.72
C PHE A 152 1.85 5.43 16.68
N HIS A 153 2.97 4.91 16.16
CA HIS A 153 4.16 4.62 16.96
C HIS A 153 5.43 4.58 16.10
N SER A 154 6.55 5.09 16.62
CA SER A 154 7.82 5.19 15.86
C SER A 154 8.34 3.85 15.35
N GLU A 155 8.08 2.75 16.08
CA GLU A 155 8.42 1.39 15.64
C GLU A 155 7.70 0.99 14.35
N LEU A 156 6.48 1.47 14.12
CA LEU A 156 5.71 1.17 12.92
C LEU A 156 6.27 1.90 11.70
N ASN A 157 6.72 3.15 11.87
CA ASN A 157 7.45 3.86 10.83
C ASN A 157 8.73 3.12 10.44
N ASN A 158 9.56 2.76 11.41
CA ASN A 158 10.79 2.00 11.16
C ASN A 158 10.51 0.66 10.47
N TYR A 159 9.44 -0.02 10.88
CA TYR A 159 9.01 -1.26 10.26
C TYR A 159 8.58 -1.05 8.81
N TYR A 160 7.77 -0.03 8.53
CA TYR A 160 7.34 0.30 7.17
C TYR A 160 8.51 0.69 6.26
N GLU A 161 9.43 1.51 6.76
CA GLU A 161 10.67 1.84 6.05
C GLU A 161 11.50 0.59 5.74
N SER A 162 11.62 -0.36 6.68
CA SER A 162 12.32 -1.63 6.43
C SER A 162 11.63 -2.48 5.35
N LEU A 163 10.30 -2.41 5.28
CA LEU A 163 9.53 -3.12 4.24
C LEU A 163 9.78 -2.52 2.85
N GLU A 164 9.97 -1.21 2.75
CA GLU A 164 10.34 -0.51 1.51
C GLU A 164 11.84 -0.67 1.19
N ALA A 165 12.72 -0.74 2.18
CA ALA A 165 14.16 -1.00 1.99
C ALA A 165 14.42 -2.35 1.32
N VAL A 166 13.65 -3.39 1.67
CA VAL A 166 13.71 -4.70 0.97
C VAL A 166 13.41 -4.55 -0.53
N LYS A 167 12.50 -3.66 -0.94
CA LYS A 167 12.27 -3.40 -2.37
C LYS A 167 13.47 -2.69 -3.02
N ILE A 168 14.12 -1.78 -2.31
CA ILE A 168 15.30 -1.07 -2.81
C ILE A 168 16.47 -2.05 -2.99
N GLU A 169 16.66 -2.99 -2.06
CA GLU A 169 17.67 -4.05 -2.16
C GLU A 169 17.40 -5.03 -3.32
N GLU A 170 16.13 -5.21 -3.73
CA GLU A 170 15.76 -5.97 -4.92
C GLU A 170 16.10 -5.26 -6.25
N ILE A 171 16.44 -3.95 -6.23
CA ILE A 171 16.97 -3.22 -7.40
C ILE A 171 18.47 -3.51 -7.56
N ASN A 172 18.83 -4.78 -7.57
CA ASN A 172 20.23 -5.25 -7.62
C ASN A 172 20.75 -5.48 -9.05
N SER A 173 20.00 -5.06 -10.07
CA SER A 173 20.38 -5.25 -11.48
C SER A 173 19.93 -4.11 -12.38
N SER A 174 20.69 -3.89 -13.44
CA SER A 174 20.34 -2.99 -14.54
C SER A 174 19.02 -3.38 -15.20
N LYS A 175 18.72 -4.67 -15.34
CA LYS A 175 17.46 -5.18 -15.90
C LYS A 175 16.25 -4.71 -15.09
N LYS A 176 16.32 -4.79 -13.76
CA LYS A 176 15.20 -4.35 -12.90
C LYS A 176 14.97 -2.85 -12.98
N LEU A 177 16.03 -2.05 -13.09
CA LEU A 177 15.91 -0.61 -13.34
C LEU A 177 15.28 -0.29 -14.69
N ILE A 178 15.67 -1.02 -15.74
CA ILE A 178 15.07 -0.88 -17.07
C ILE A 178 13.56 -1.19 -17.03
N GLU A 179 13.15 -2.22 -16.30
CA GLU A 179 11.72 -2.54 -16.10
C GLU A 179 10.98 -1.37 -15.42
N LEU A 180 11.50 -0.84 -14.31
CA LEU A 180 10.91 0.29 -13.58
C LEU A 180 10.79 1.55 -14.45
N VAL A 181 11.82 1.85 -15.25
CA VAL A 181 11.81 2.96 -16.20
C VAL A 181 10.74 2.75 -17.28
N ASN A 182 10.61 1.53 -17.80
CA ASN A 182 9.61 1.23 -18.81
C ASN A 182 8.17 1.27 -18.26
N GLU A 183 7.96 0.84 -17.02
CA GLU A 183 6.69 0.99 -16.31
C GLU A 183 6.31 2.47 -16.13
N ALA A 184 7.28 3.30 -15.72
CA ALA A 184 7.11 4.75 -15.60
C ALA A 184 6.69 5.38 -16.94
N ILE A 185 7.40 5.08 -18.02
CA ILE A 185 7.11 5.62 -19.36
C ILE A 185 5.73 5.19 -19.87
N LYS A 186 5.30 3.96 -19.54
CA LYS A 186 3.98 3.43 -19.92
C LYS A 186 2.85 3.91 -19.00
N GLY A 187 3.16 4.53 -17.86
CA GLY A 187 2.17 4.91 -16.85
C GLY A 187 1.52 3.71 -16.16
N VAL A 188 2.26 2.61 -15.98
CA VAL A 188 1.73 1.34 -15.42
C VAL A 188 2.32 1.04 -14.02
N GLY A 189 3.03 2.00 -13.41
CA GLY A 189 3.66 1.80 -12.10
C GLY A 189 3.57 3.04 -11.20
N ASP A 190 2.59 3.05 -10.30
CA ASP A 190 2.33 4.16 -9.36
C ASP A 190 3.51 4.42 -8.39
N LYS A 191 4.42 3.45 -8.22
CA LYS A 191 5.59 3.57 -7.34
C LYS A 191 6.94 3.64 -8.06
N SER A 192 6.97 3.64 -9.39
CA SER A 192 8.23 3.65 -10.14
C SER A 192 9.06 4.89 -9.82
N ALA A 193 8.43 6.05 -9.64
CA ALA A 193 9.10 7.29 -9.23
C ALA A 193 9.81 7.16 -7.87
N SER A 194 9.09 6.64 -6.86
CA SER A 194 9.62 6.43 -5.51
C SER A 194 10.76 5.40 -5.51
N LEU A 195 10.62 4.28 -6.22
CA LEU A 195 11.69 3.28 -6.27
C LEU A 195 12.94 3.79 -7.00
N LEU A 196 12.75 4.50 -8.12
CA LEU A 196 13.84 5.08 -8.89
C LEU A 196 14.56 6.20 -8.11
N SER A 197 13.86 6.95 -7.26
CA SER A 197 14.46 8.02 -6.44
C SER A 197 15.46 7.48 -5.41
N HIS A 198 15.38 6.21 -5.02
CA HIS A 198 16.28 5.59 -4.04
C HIS A 198 17.52 4.92 -4.66
N VAL A 199 17.60 4.85 -6.00
CA VAL A 199 18.73 4.23 -6.69
C VAL A 199 20.02 4.99 -6.38
N LYS A 200 21.09 4.26 -6.05
CA LYS A 200 22.41 4.85 -5.75
C LYS A 200 23.11 5.30 -7.03
N GLU A 201 23.79 6.44 -6.98
CA GLU A 201 24.54 6.97 -8.11
C GLU A 201 25.65 6.01 -8.56
N GLU A 202 26.27 5.31 -7.61
CA GLU A 202 27.32 4.32 -7.87
C GLU A 202 26.81 3.13 -8.70
N ASP A 203 25.57 2.70 -8.46
CA ASP A 203 24.94 1.63 -9.23
C ASP A 203 24.60 2.13 -10.64
N ILE A 204 24.07 3.36 -10.77
CA ILE A 204 23.80 3.99 -12.07
C ILE A 204 25.11 4.09 -12.88
N GLU A 205 26.20 4.60 -12.30
CA GLU A 205 27.50 4.72 -12.95
C GLU A 205 28.03 3.35 -13.39
N LYS A 206 27.99 2.36 -12.50
CA LYS A 206 28.36 0.97 -12.80
C LYS A 206 27.58 0.41 -13.99
N TYR A 207 26.27 0.66 -14.07
CA TYR A 207 25.43 0.19 -15.17
C TYR A 207 25.66 0.96 -16.47
N PHE A 208 25.90 2.27 -16.41
CA PHE A 208 26.28 3.08 -17.57
C PHE A 208 27.53 2.57 -18.28
N LEU A 209 28.50 2.06 -17.50
CA LEU A 209 29.76 1.55 -18.02
C LEU A 209 29.69 0.10 -18.53
N LYS A 210 28.64 -0.66 -18.18
CA LYS A 210 28.57 -2.12 -18.40
C LYS A 210 27.37 -2.59 -19.22
N ASP A 211 26.29 -1.84 -19.25
CA ASP A 211 25.02 -2.28 -19.84
C ASP A 211 24.51 -1.25 -20.86
N ILE A 212 24.61 -1.61 -22.15
CA ILE A 212 24.17 -0.77 -23.26
C ILE A 212 22.65 -0.53 -23.27
N ASP A 213 21.87 -1.50 -22.81
CA ASP A 213 20.41 -1.39 -22.79
C ASP A 213 19.97 -0.46 -21.66
N PHE A 214 20.69 -0.47 -20.54
CA PHE A 214 20.50 0.51 -19.47
C PHE A 214 20.77 1.94 -19.94
N VAL A 215 21.88 2.16 -20.68
CA VAL A 215 22.21 3.48 -21.25
C VAL A 215 21.10 3.94 -22.20
N LYS A 216 20.66 3.09 -23.12
CA LYS A 216 19.57 3.43 -24.07
C LYS A 216 18.28 3.78 -23.34
N ASN A 217 17.87 2.98 -22.35
CA ASN A 217 16.64 3.23 -21.59
C ASN A 217 16.75 4.51 -20.75
N SER A 218 17.90 4.78 -20.16
CA SER A 218 18.15 6.02 -19.41
C SER A 218 18.00 7.27 -20.30
N LEU A 219 18.52 7.22 -21.53
CA LEU A 219 18.35 8.33 -22.49
C LEU A 219 16.90 8.47 -22.96
N MET A 220 16.21 7.35 -23.19
CA MET A 220 14.78 7.35 -23.54
C MET A 220 13.94 7.97 -22.40
N PHE A 221 14.24 7.62 -21.15
CA PHE A 221 13.62 8.19 -19.98
C PHE A 221 13.83 9.70 -19.87
N LEU A 222 15.06 10.19 -20.03
CA LEU A 222 15.36 11.62 -19.99
C LEU A 222 14.63 12.40 -21.09
N SER A 223 14.49 11.80 -22.29
CA SER A 223 13.71 12.39 -23.39
C SER A 223 12.21 12.40 -23.11
N TRP A 224 11.68 11.34 -22.50
CA TRP A 224 10.28 11.24 -22.09
C TRP A 224 9.95 12.20 -20.95
N GLU A 225 10.77 12.26 -19.90
CA GLU A 225 10.55 13.07 -18.71
C GLU A 225 10.62 14.57 -19.05
N LYS A 226 11.47 15.00 -19.99
CA LYS A 226 11.45 16.37 -20.54
C LYS A 226 10.10 16.76 -21.16
N LYS A 227 9.34 15.78 -21.66
CA LYS A 227 7.99 15.97 -22.22
C LYS A 227 6.88 15.72 -21.21
N SER A 228 7.19 15.08 -20.09
CA SER A 228 6.27 14.74 -19.02
C SER A 228 6.15 15.90 -18.03
N VAL A 229 5.01 16.02 -17.35
CA VAL A 229 4.74 17.06 -16.34
C VAL A 229 4.91 16.50 -14.90
N SER A 230 5.30 15.23 -14.75
CA SER A 230 5.41 14.60 -13.42
C SER A 230 6.69 15.04 -12.70
N ALA A 231 6.52 15.77 -11.60
CA ALA A 231 7.59 16.19 -10.71
C ALA A 231 8.21 15.00 -9.92
N ASP A 232 7.52 13.86 -9.86
CA ASP A 232 7.87 12.73 -9.01
C ASP A 232 9.20 12.06 -9.45
N PHE A 233 9.58 12.24 -10.71
CA PHE A 233 10.76 11.63 -11.32
C PHE A 233 12.01 12.53 -11.29
N VAL A 234 11.89 13.77 -10.83
CA VAL A 234 13.01 14.74 -10.76
C VAL A 234 14.21 14.17 -9.98
N PRO A 235 14.06 13.52 -8.80
CA PRO A 235 15.21 13.00 -8.07
C PRO A 235 16.02 11.95 -8.85
N TYR A 236 15.36 11.08 -9.60
CA TYR A 236 16.05 10.08 -10.42
C TYR A 236 16.72 10.70 -11.65
N LYS A 237 16.06 11.66 -12.29
CA LYS A 237 16.61 12.45 -13.41
C LYS A 237 17.91 13.16 -13.00
N GLU A 238 17.91 13.84 -11.86
CA GLU A 238 19.08 14.56 -11.36
C GLU A 238 20.28 13.61 -11.14
N LYS A 239 20.04 12.42 -10.59
CA LYS A 239 21.07 11.39 -10.43
C LYS A 239 21.63 10.92 -11.77
N LEU A 240 20.77 10.68 -12.78
CA LEU A 240 21.23 10.32 -14.13
C LEU A 240 22.11 11.42 -14.74
N LEU A 241 21.68 12.68 -14.65
CA LEU A 241 22.43 13.81 -15.18
C LEU A 241 23.78 13.98 -14.46
N LYS A 242 23.79 13.79 -13.14
CA LYS A 242 25.03 13.86 -12.35
C LYS A 242 26.03 12.77 -12.75
N VAL A 243 25.56 11.54 -12.94
CA VAL A 243 26.43 10.44 -13.44
C VAL A 243 26.92 10.71 -14.86
N ILE A 244 26.06 11.19 -15.76
CA ILE A 244 26.46 11.56 -17.14
C ILE A 244 27.54 12.64 -17.12
N ASN A 245 27.36 13.70 -16.32
CA ASN A 245 28.34 14.78 -16.17
C ASN A 245 29.65 14.28 -15.55
N LYS A 246 29.58 13.42 -14.54
CA LYS A 246 30.77 12.81 -13.94
C LYS A 246 31.58 12.02 -14.98
N ILE A 247 30.93 11.15 -15.76
CA ILE A 247 31.61 10.37 -16.81
C ILE A 247 32.18 11.29 -17.90
N ARG A 248 31.49 12.39 -18.23
CA ARG A 248 31.96 13.40 -19.18
C ARG A 248 33.21 14.12 -18.71
N GLU A 249 33.33 14.41 -17.42
CA GLU A 249 34.46 15.16 -16.85
C GLU A 249 35.65 14.25 -16.53
N GLU A 250 35.38 13.08 -15.97
CA GLU A 250 36.39 12.19 -15.36
C GLU A 250 36.70 10.93 -16.20
N GLY A 251 35.87 10.59 -17.19
CA GLY A 251 36.04 9.39 -18.01
C GLY A 251 37.25 9.41 -18.95
N ASN A 252 37.52 8.32 -19.65
CA ASN A 252 38.51 8.32 -20.74
C ASN A 252 37.99 9.09 -21.98
N GLU A 253 38.86 9.43 -22.93
CA GLU A 253 38.51 10.26 -24.09
C GLU A 253 37.24 9.77 -24.83
N TYR A 254 37.12 8.46 -25.08
CA TYR A 254 35.95 7.87 -25.74
C TYR A 254 34.67 8.00 -24.92
N GLN A 255 34.76 7.86 -23.60
CA GLN A 255 33.62 8.05 -22.70
C GLN A 255 33.19 9.52 -22.69
N LYS A 256 34.13 10.46 -22.61
CA LYS A 256 33.83 11.90 -22.66
C LYS A 256 33.15 12.30 -23.96
N GLU A 257 33.67 11.83 -25.10
CA GLU A 257 33.10 12.10 -26.41
C GLU A 257 31.66 11.58 -26.52
N LYS A 258 31.39 10.35 -26.07
CA LYS A 258 30.03 9.78 -26.06
C LYS A 258 29.07 10.55 -25.16
N MET A 259 29.51 10.99 -23.96
CA MET A 259 28.65 11.76 -23.06
C MET A 259 28.35 13.16 -23.59
N ASN A 260 29.30 13.81 -24.27
CA ASN A 260 29.05 15.08 -24.97
C ASN A 260 27.93 14.92 -26.01
N ILE A 261 27.97 13.85 -26.83
CA ILE A 261 26.92 13.56 -27.82
C ILE A 261 25.55 13.34 -27.16
N PHE A 262 25.51 12.76 -25.96
CA PHE A 262 24.25 12.52 -25.26
C PHE A 262 23.63 13.80 -24.69
N LEU A 263 24.44 14.70 -24.14
CA LEU A 263 23.96 15.97 -23.61
C LEU A 263 23.55 16.94 -24.71
N ASP A 264 24.23 16.95 -25.85
CA ASP A 264 23.87 17.80 -27.00
C ASP A 264 22.53 17.41 -27.63
N LYS A 265 22.04 16.19 -27.36
CA LYS A 265 20.76 15.66 -27.87
C LYS A 265 19.60 15.77 -26.87
N GLN A 266 19.83 16.27 -25.66
CA GLN A 266 18.79 16.50 -24.66
C GLN A 266 18.00 17.77 -24.93
#